data_AF-A0A1P8U8D3-F1
#
_entry.id   AF-A0A1P8U8D3-F1
#
_cell.length_a   1.000
_cell.length_b   1.000
_cell.length_c   1.000
_cell.angle_alpha   90.00
_cell.angle_beta   90.00
_cell.angle_gamma   90.00
#
_symmetry.space_group_name_H-M   'P 1'
#
loop_
_entity.id
_entity.type
_entity.pdbx_description
1 polymer ?
#
loop_
_entity_poly.entity_id
_entity_poly.type
_entity_poly.pdbx_seq_one_letter_code
_entity_poly.pdbx_strand_id
1 'polypeptide(L)' 'MSTDSEVIGRSGDEPGAFAVLFDRHAPAIYRYAAQRMGDHRAEDIMSETFLVAFEKPASCRPTCVPRCIRPPR' A
#
# COMPACT_ATOMS: atom_id res chain seq x y z
N MET A 1 11.17 5.49 15.04
CA MET A 1 10.08 5.03 14.15
C MET A 1 10.14 5.87 12.90
N SER A 2 10.56 5.32 11.75
CA SER A 2 10.56 6.08 10.49
C SER A 2 9.13 6.29 9.99
N THR A 3 8.91 7.45 9.39
CA THR A 3 7.64 7.79 8.75
C THR A 3 7.54 7.08 7.40
N ASP A 4 6.32 6.83 6.92
CA ASP A 4 6.13 6.14 5.64
C ASP A 4 6.78 6.92 4.49
N SER A 5 6.74 8.26 4.52
CA SER A 5 7.42 9.11 3.54
C SER A 5 8.95 8.97 3.56
N GLU A 6 9.53 8.77 4.74
CA GLU A 6 10.98 8.53 4.87
C GLU A 6 11.37 7.16 4.30
N VAL A 7 10.55 6.14 4.54
CA VAL A 7 10.76 4.80 3.98
C VAL A 7 10.61 4.82 2.45
N ILE A 8 9.60 5.50 1.91
CA ILE A 8 9.41 5.67 0.47
C ILE A 8 10.62 6.38 -0.16
N GLY A 9 11.13 7.45 0.46
CA GLY A 9 12.30 8.17 -0.03
C GLY A 9 13.55 7.28 -0.08
N ARG A 10 13.82 6.52 1.00
CA ARG A 10 14.97 5.61 1.07
C ARG A 10 14.86 4.42 0.12
N SER A 11 13.64 3.95 -0.17
CA SER A 11 13.42 2.81 -1.06
C SER A 11 13.87 3.02 -2.50
N GLY A 12 14.07 4.27 -2.93
CA GLY A 12 14.64 4.58 -4.25
C GLY A 12 16.10 4.13 -4.40
N ASP A 13 16.90 4.27 -3.34
CA ASP A 13 18.32 3.88 -3.33
C ASP A 13 18.52 2.50 -2.69
N GLU A 14 17.70 2.16 -1.70
CA GLU A 14 17.76 0.91 -0.95
C GLU A 14 16.40 0.18 -1.03
N PRO A 15 16.18 -0.67 -2.05
CA PRO A 15 14.90 -1.36 -2.25
C PRO A 15 14.41 -2.13 -1.02
N GLY A 16 15.33 -2.67 -0.21
CA GLY A 16 15.02 -3.39 1.02
C GLY A 16 14.31 -2.54 2.09
N ALA A 17 14.48 -1.22 2.08
CA ALA A 17 13.81 -0.34 3.04
C ALA A 17 12.27 -0.39 2.91
N PHE A 18 11.75 -0.67 1.70
CA PHE A 18 10.32 -0.74 1.43
C PHE A 18 9.61 -1.88 2.18
N ALA A 19 10.32 -2.95 2.56
CA ALA A 19 9.75 -4.08 3.29
C ALA A 19 9.06 -3.67 4.60
N VAL A 20 9.54 -2.59 5.24
CA VAL A 20 8.94 -2.05 6.47
C VAL A 20 7.50 -1.56 6.23
N LEU A 21 7.19 -1.03 5.04
CA LEU A 21 5.83 -0.63 4.68
C LEU A 21 4.94 -1.85 4.46
N PHE A 22 5.48 -2.90 3.85
CA PHE A 22 4.78 -4.16 3.67
C PHE A 22 4.39 -4.76 5.02
N ASP A 23 5.35 -4.93 5.92
CA ASP A 23 5.11 -5.49 7.27
C ASP A 23 4.06 -4.70 8.06
N ARG A 24 4.06 -3.38 7.93
CA ARG A 24 3.11 -2.50 8.62
C ARG A 24 1.71 -2.54 8.01
N HIS A 25 1.60 -2.53 6.68
CA HIS A 25 0.33 -2.22 5.99
C HIS A 25 -0.33 -3.43 5.34
N ALA A 26 0.40 -4.52 5.08
CA ALA A 26 -0.14 -5.70 4.41
C ALA A 26 -1.38 -6.27 5.12
N PRO A 27 -1.43 -6.40 6.46
CA PRO A 27 -2.63 -6.90 7.13
C PRO A 27 -3.86 -6.00 6.95
N ALA A 28 -3.67 -4.68 6.93
CA ALA A 28 -4.76 -3.72 6.77
C ALA A 28 -5.30 -3.73 5.32
N ILE A 29 -4.39 -3.74 4.34
CA ILE A 29 -4.74 -3.79 2.91
C ILE A 29 -5.39 -5.12 2.56
N TYR A 30 -4.84 -6.24 3.03
CA TYR A 30 -5.42 -7.57 2.85
C TYR A 30 -6.84 -7.63 3.41
N ARG A 31 -7.04 -7.21 4.67
CA ARG A 31 -8.37 -7.19 5.29
C ARG A 31 -9.36 -6.32 4.52
N TYR A 32 -8.91 -5.19 3.99
CA TYR A 32 -9.75 -4.32 3.19
C TYR A 32 -10.12 -4.96 1.85
N ALA A 33 -9.16 -5.56 1.16
CA ALA A 33 -9.39 -6.24 -0.12
C ALA A 33 -10.30 -7.46 0.06
N ALA A 34 -10.08 -8.27 1.09
CA ALA A 34 -10.93 -9.41 1.48
C ALA A 34 -12.38 -8.99 1.73
N GLN A 35 -12.60 -7.92 2.47
CA GLN A 35 -13.94 -7.39 2.74
C GLN A 35 -14.68 -6.92 1.49
N ARG A 36 -13.95 -6.54 0.43
CA ARG A 36 -14.54 -5.89 -0.75
C ARG A 36 -14.64 -6.80 -1.97
N MET A 37 -13.71 -7.74 -2.11
CA MET A 37 -13.52 -8.58 -3.30
C MET A 37 -13.45 -10.08 -2.96
N GLY A 38 -13.55 -10.43 -1.67
CA GLY A 38 -13.38 -11.80 -1.16
C GLY A 38 -11.92 -12.19 -0.97
N ASP A 39 -11.68 -13.17 -0.10
CA ASP A 39 -10.34 -13.63 0.29
C ASP A 39 -9.51 -14.11 -0.91
N HIS A 40 -10.16 -14.74 -1.90
CA HIS A 40 -9.49 -15.28 -3.08
C HIS A 40 -8.77 -14.21 -3.92
N ARG A 41 -9.19 -12.94 -3.85
CA ARG A 41 -8.56 -11.84 -4.58
C ARG A 41 -7.74 -10.90 -3.69
N ALA A 42 -7.77 -11.12 -2.38
CA ALA A 42 -7.19 -10.18 -1.43
C ALA A 42 -5.65 -10.12 -1.52
N GLU A 43 -5.00 -11.26 -1.75
CA GLU A 43 -3.56 -11.37 -1.89
C GLU A 43 -3.04 -10.69 -3.17
N ASP A 44 -3.69 -10.95 -4.31
CA ASP A 44 -3.33 -10.34 -5.59
C ASP A 44 -3.45 -8.82 -5.55
N ILE A 45 -4.58 -8.31 -5.03
CA ILE A 45 -4.83 -6.87 -4.92
C ILE A 45 -3.83 -6.22 -3.97
N MET A 46 -3.52 -6.87 -2.85
CA MET A 46 -2.54 -6.37 -1.89
C MET A 46 -1.16 -6.27 -2.55
N SER A 47 -0.74 -7.33 -3.25
CA SER A 47 0.55 -7.38 -3.96
C SER A 47 0.64 -6.31 -5.06
N GLU A 48 -0.39 -6.18 -5.89
CA GLU A 48 -0.46 -5.16 -6.95
C GLU A 48 -0.41 -3.74 -6.37
N THR A 49 -1.09 -3.50 -5.25
CA THR A 49 -1.06 -2.20 -4.56
C THR A 49 0.35 -1.82 -4.14
N PHE A 50 1.09 -2.74 -3.53
CA PHE A 50 2.47 -2.48 -3.12
C PHE A 50 3.42 -2.33 -4.31
N LEU A 51 3.21 -3.08 -5.40
CA LEU A 51 3.98 -2.92 -6.63
C LEU A 51 3.80 -1.53 -7.23
N VAL A 52 2.56 -1.05 -7.34
CA VAL A 52 2.27 0.31 -7.85
C VAL A 52 2.89 1.38 -6.95
N ALA A 53 2.81 1.21 -5.62
CA ALA A 53 3.42 2.14 -4.68
C ALA A 53 4.96 2.17 -4.77
N PHE A 54 5.58 1.03 -5.06
CA PHE A 54 7.03 0.91 -5.27
C PHE A 54 7.48 1.51 -6.61
N GLU A 55 6.74 1.28 -7.70
CA GLU A 55 7.09 1.77 -9.03
C GLU A 55 6.83 3.26 -9.23
N LYS A 56 5.82 3.83 -8.54
CA LYS A 56 5.38 5.22 -8.73
C LYS A 56 5.33 6.02 -7.42
N PRO A 57 6.46 6.17 -6.71
CA PRO A 57 6.51 6.90 -5.44
C PRO A 57 6.12 8.38 -5.61
N ALA A 58 6.36 8.98 -6.79
CA ALA A 58 5.97 10.36 -7.10
C ALA A 58 4.44 10.59 -7.18
N SER A 59 3.64 9.54 -7.40
CA SER A 59 2.17 9.65 -7.42
C SER A 59 1.54 9.49 -6.03
N CYS A 60 2.27 8.87 -5.09
CA CYS A 60 1.83 8.67 -3.72
C CYS A 60 1.90 9.98 -2.94
N ARG A 61 0.80 10.73 -2.95
CA ARG A 61 0.63 11.88 -2.06
C ARG A 61 0.30 11.40 -0.64
N PRO A 62 1.15 11.65 0.38
CA PRO A 62 1.00 11.08 1.73
C PRO A 62 -0.23 11.56 2.49
N THR A 63 -0.91 12.62 2.01
CA THR A 63 -2.16 13.14 2.60
C THR A 63 -3.42 12.51 2.03
N CYS A 64 -3.33 11.50 1.15
CA CYS A 64 -4.52 10.86 0.57
C CYS A 64 -5.16 9.94 1.61
N VAL A 65 -6.08 10.49 2.42
CA VAL A 65 -6.98 9.68 3.25
C VAL A 65 -7.83 8.77 2.33
N PRO A 66 -8.18 7.54 2.74
CA PRO A 66 -8.82 6.52 1.89
C PRO A 66 -10.27 6.84 1.45
N ARG A 67 -10.70 8.09 1.55
CA ARG A 67 -12.08 8.53 1.31
C ARG A 67 -12.55 8.42 -0.15
N CYS A 68 -11.67 8.02 -1.08
CA CYS A 68 -11.98 7.93 -2.51
C CYS A 68 -12.67 6.63 -2.98
N ILE A 69 -12.97 5.65 -2.10
CA ILE A 69 -13.52 4.35 -2.56
C ILE A 69 -14.87 4.02 -1.91
N ARG A 70 -15.79 4.97 -1.80
CA ARG A 70 -17.19 4.64 -1.48
C ARG A 70 -17.82 3.98 -2.72
N PRO A 71 -18.32 2.72 -2.65
CA PRO A 71 -19.03 2.14 -3.79
C PRO A 71 -20.34 2.94 -4.02
N PRO A 72 -20.79 3.13 -5.28
CA PRO A 72 -22.15 3.60 -5.52
C PRO A 72 -23.13 2.54 -4.98
N ARG A 73 -24.20 3.01 -4.33
CA ARG A 73 -25.30 2.13 -3.90
C ARG A 73 -25.99 1.50 -5.09
#